data_AF-A0A1G4G716-F1
#
_entry.id   AF-A0A1G4G716-F1
#
_cell.length_a   1.000
_cell.length_b   1.000
_cell.length_c   1.000
_cell.angle_alpha   90.00
_cell.angle_beta   90.00
_cell.angle_gamma   90.00
#
_symmetry.space_group_name_H-M   'P 1'
#
loop_
_entity.id
_entity.type
_entity.pdbx_description
1 polymer ?
#
loop_
_entity_poly.entity_id
_entity_poly.type
_entity_poly.pdbx_seq_one_letter_code
_entity_poly.pdbx_strand_id
1 'polypeptide(L)'
;MENNRNKEMKSGDMETRRLNPLTDWLIRLIKGIIVGIGFILPGLSGGVLAVIVGMYDPLIRFLANLKERFLKNLLFFLPFAIGAAIGIVLFAVVVEKAFGKYAAQFVCLFVGFVAGTFPSLYRTAGKEGRKSRDFIVLILSAVGIFALMLAGGKQLTEVDPNILSWLASGLLMGLGLIVPGLSPSNFLIYFGMYDKMATGIKDFDFAVIIPLIVGFALCVILFSKLAAHLFKKYYSGMYHFILGLVIGSSLAIFPTVVMPAFQPDQLSVAGLSTAGALLFCLVLFVAGTIASYLFSKLEEKYPREEIF
;
A
#
# COMPACT_ATOMS: atom_id res chain seq x y z
N MET A 1 19.00 42.09 -50.34
CA MET A 1 17.55 41.87 -50.28
C MET A 1 17.31 40.37 -50.32
N GLU A 2 17.31 39.70 -49.18
CA GLU A 2 16.76 38.35 -49.08
C GLU A 2 16.40 38.11 -47.62
N ASN A 3 15.26 38.68 -47.26
CA ASN A 3 14.68 38.70 -45.94
C ASN A 3 13.42 37.82 -45.97
N ASN A 4 13.19 37.09 -44.89
CA ASN A 4 11.88 36.58 -44.46
C ASN A 4 11.15 35.61 -45.38
N ARG A 5 11.50 34.31 -45.36
CA ARG A 5 10.51 33.27 -45.73
C ARG A 5 10.60 31.89 -45.08
N ASN A 6 11.49 31.65 -44.11
CA ASN A 6 11.67 30.31 -43.53
C ASN A 6 11.55 30.23 -42.00
N LYS A 7 10.81 31.13 -41.35
CA LYS A 7 10.62 31.08 -39.89
C LYS A 7 9.17 31.10 -39.40
N GLU A 8 8.23 30.76 -40.28
CA GLU A 8 6.83 30.57 -39.93
C GLU A 8 6.36 29.20 -40.42
N MET A 9 6.69 28.15 -39.68
CA MET A 9 5.87 26.93 -39.65
C MET A 9 6.33 26.05 -38.50
N LYS A 10 5.36 25.66 -37.67
CA LYS A 10 5.43 24.79 -36.48
C LYS A 10 5.62 25.50 -35.12
N SER A 11 4.95 26.61 -34.91
CA SER A 11 4.20 26.80 -33.65
C SER A 11 2.78 26.30 -33.89
N GLY A 12 2.63 24.98 -34.00
CA GLY A 12 1.31 24.37 -33.96
C GLY A 12 0.78 24.52 -32.55
N ASP A 13 -0.22 25.39 -32.38
CA ASP A 13 -1.06 25.43 -31.20
C ASP A 13 -1.42 24.00 -30.81
N MET A 14 -0.90 23.53 -29.67
CA MET A 14 -1.58 22.47 -28.94
C MET A 14 -2.88 23.08 -28.43
N GLU A 15 -3.91 23.08 -29.30
CA GLU A 15 -5.29 23.15 -28.85
C GLU A 15 -5.43 22.10 -27.75
N THR A 16 -5.49 22.57 -26.51
CA THR A 16 -5.95 21.76 -25.38
C THR A 16 -7.39 21.42 -25.70
N ARG A 17 -7.62 20.31 -26.40
CA ARG A 17 -8.96 19.77 -26.68
C ARG A 17 -9.71 19.76 -25.36
N ARG A 18 -10.64 20.71 -25.19
CA ARG A 18 -11.56 20.71 -24.04
C ARG A 18 -12.39 19.45 -24.18
N LEU A 19 -12.02 18.42 -23.45
CA LEU A 19 -12.76 17.16 -23.40
C LEU A 19 -14.22 17.48 -23.03
N ASN A 20 -15.15 16.70 -23.58
CA ASN A 20 -16.55 16.76 -23.17
C ASN A 20 -16.62 16.57 -21.63
N PRO A 21 -17.41 17.38 -20.90
CA PRO A 21 -17.58 17.25 -19.45
C PRO A 21 -17.81 15.82 -18.96
N LEU A 22 -18.56 15.00 -19.70
CA LEU A 22 -18.77 13.59 -19.37
C LEU A 22 -17.50 12.74 -19.51
N THR A 23 -16.71 12.99 -20.55
CA THR A 23 -15.45 12.27 -20.80
C THR A 23 -14.41 12.61 -19.74
N ASP A 24 -14.28 13.89 -19.37
CA ASP A 24 -13.39 14.33 -18.31
C ASP A 24 -13.81 13.76 -16.93
N TRP A 25 -15.11 13.73 -16.65
CA TRP A 25 -15.64 13.07 -15.45
C TRP A 25 -15.29 11.59 -15.41
N LEU A 26 -15.50 10.85 -16.51
CA LEU A 26 -15.18 9.42 -16.61
C LEU A 26 -13.68 9.15 -16.49
N ILE A 27 -12.83 9.98 -17.10
CA ILE A 27 -11.37 9.87 -16.98
C ILE A 27 -10.97 10.00 -15.52
N ARG A 28 -11.49 10.98 -14.79
CA ARG A 28 -11.19 11.15 -13.35
C ARG A 28 -11.69 9.97 -12.52
N LEU A 29 -12.84 9.41 -12.88
CA LEU A 29 -13.34 8.19 -12.25
C LEU A 29 -12.39 7.01 -12.45
N ILE A 30 -11.93 6.76 -13.68
CA ILE A 30 -10.97 5.67 -13.97
C ILE A 30 -9.64 5.90 -13.24
N LYS A 31 -9.14 7.14 -13.21
CA LYS A 31 -7.96 7.51 -12.42
C LYS A 31 -8.18 7.20 -10.93
N GLY A 32 -9.38 7.50 -10.42
CA GLY A 32 -9.81 7.14 -9.08
C GLY A 32 -9.73 5.63 -8.85
N ILE A 33 -10.29 4.81 -9.74
CA ILE A 33 -10.27 3.34 -9.62
C ILE A 33 -8.84 2.81 -9.49
N ILE A 34 -7.93 3.26 -10.36
CA ILE A 34 -6.52 2.83 -10.35
C ILE A 34 -5.86 3.19 -9.01
N VAL A 35 -6.06 4.42 -8.55
CA VAL A 35 -5.51 4.89 -7.27
C VAL A 35 -6.11 4.14 -6.08
N GLY A 36 -7.42 3.89 -6.10
CA GLY A 36 -8.13 3.12 -5.08
C GLY A 36 -7.58 1.70 -4.93
N ILE A 37 -7.35 1.00 -6.04
CA ILE A 37 -6.70 -0.32 -6.04
C ILE A 37 -5.31 -0.22 -5.39
N GLY A 38 -4.51 0.78 -5.75
CA GLY A 38 -3.17 0.95 -5.15
C GLY A 38 -3.16 1.37 -3.68
N PHE A 39 -4.28 1.81 -3.09
CA PHE A 39 -4.36 2.09 -1.66
C PHE A 39 -4.54 0.83 -0.81
N ILE A 40 -5.15 -0.22 -1.37
CA ILE A 40 -5.39 -1.48 -0.67
C ILE A 40 -4.35 -2.55 -1.06
N LEU A 41 -3.86 -2.55 -2.30
CA LEU A 41 -2.93 -3.55 -2.81
C LEU A 41 -1.55 -3.46 -2.11
N PRO A 42 -1.07 -4.53 -1.45
CA PRO A 42 0.19 -4.50 -0.70
C PRO A 42 1.40 -4.24 -1.61
N GLY A 43 2.32 -3.38 -1.18
CA GLY A 43 3.54 -3.07 -1.93
C GLY A 43 3.34 -2.16 -3.16
N LEU A 44 2.11 -1.69 -3.41
CA LEU A 44 1.85 -0.55 -4.29
C LEU A 44 1.52 0.68 -3.43
N SER A 45 2.00 1.84 -3.86
CA SER A 45 1.71 3.11 -3.21
C SER A 45 0.61 3.84 -3.97
N GLY A 46 -0.61 3.88 -3.41
CA GLY A 46 -1.73 4.64 -3.97
C GLY A 46 -1.39 6.13 -4.20
N GLY A 47 -0.55 6.72 -3.34
CA GLY A 47 -0.04 8.08 -3.52
C GLY A 47 0.83 8.25 -4.76
N VAL A 48 1.69 7.28 -5.08
CA VAL A 48 2.52 7.30 -6.30
C VAL A 48 1.66 7.11 -7.53
N LEU A 49 0.67 6.21 -7.48
CA LEU A 49 -0.31 6.10 -8.57
C LEU A 49 -1.04 7.42 -8.78
N ALA A 50 -1.39 8.15 -7.72
CA ALA A 50 -2.01 9.46 -7.82
C ALA A 50 -1.10 10.48 -8.52
N VAL A 51 0.23 10.43 -8.30
CA VAL A 51 1.21 11.26 -9.01
C VAL A 51 1.25 10.87 -10.49
N ILE A 52 1.38 9.58 -10.79
CA ILE A 52 1.46 9.06 -12.17
C ILE A 52 0.22 9.45 -13.00
N VAL A 53 -0.97 9.37 -12.40
CA VAL A 53 -2.22 9.76 -13.09
C VAL A 53 -2.50 11.27 -13.06
N GLY A 54 -1.60 12.07 -12.47
CA GLY A 54 -1.68 13.53 -12.42
C GLY A 54 -2.80 14.08 -11.53
N MET A 55 -3.18 13.34 -10.49
CA MET A 55 -4.22 13.74 -9.53
C MET A 55 -3.65 14.14 -8.17
N TYR A 56 -2.37 13.87 -7.91
CA TYR A 56 -1.70 14.20 -6.64
C TYR A 56 -1.61 15.71 -6.38
N ASP A 57 -0.96 16.49 -7.26
CA ASP A 57 -0.79 17.93 -7.03
C ASP A 57 -2.12 18.70 -6.91
N PRO A 58 -3.12 18.43 -7.77
CA PRO A 58 -4.45 19.03 -7.60
C PRO A 58 -5.06 18.70 -6.24
N LEU A 59 -4.94 17.44 -5.79
CA LEU A 59 -5.51 16.99 -4.51
C LEU A 59 -4.84 17.70 -3.33
N ILE A 60 -3.51 17.78 -3.32
CA ILE A 60 -2.76 18.47 -2.26
C ILE A 60 -3.12 19.95 -2.22
N ARG A 61 -3.20 20.63 -3.37
CA ARG A 61 -3.60 22.05 -3.45
C ARG A 61 -5.00 22.28 -2.89
N PHE A 62 -5.94 21.36 -3.16
CA PHE A 62 -7.29 21.42 -2.61
C PHE A 62 -7.30 21.22 -1.08
N LEU A 63 -6.57 20.23 -0.57
CA LEU A 63 -6.47 19.96 0.86
C LEU A 63 -5.76 21.08 1.63
N ALA A 64 -4.77 21.74 1.03
CA ALA A 64 -4.08 22.88 1.63
C ALA A 64 -4.97 24.14 1.68
N ASN A 65 -5.88 24.31 0.71
CA ASN A 65 -6.72 25.50 0.57
C ASN A 65 -8.22 25.16 0.61
N LEU A 66 -8.65 24.41 1.64
CA LEU A 66 -10.05 23.95 1.75
C LEU A 66 -11.10 25.07 1.69
N LYS A 67 -10.76 26.29 2.11
CA LYS A 67 -11.69 27.43 2.07
C LYS A 67 -11.83 28.04 0.68
N GLU A 68 -10.87 27.81 -0.22
CA GLU A 68 -10.86 28.41 -1.55
C GLU A 68 -11.67 27.57 -2.55
N ARG A 69 -12.72 28.17 -3.12
CA ARG A 69 -13.57 27.54 -4.17
C ARG A 69 -13.99 26.11 -3.82
N PHE A 70 -14.26 25.85 -2.54
CA PHE A 70 -14.50 24.51 -1.99
C PHE A 70 -15.46 23.68 -2.84
N LEU A 71 -16.63 24.24 -3.18
CA LEU A 71 -17.65 23.51 -3.93
C LEU A 71 -17.20 23.12 -5.35
N LYS A 72 -16.44 23.97 -6.03
CA LYS A 72 -15.89 23.68 -7.37
C LYS A 72 -14.83 22.58 -7.30
N ASN A 73 -13.95 22.66 -6.30
CA ASN A 73 -12.92 21.65 -6.10
C ASN A 73 -13.53 20.31 -5.67
N LEU A 74 -14.51 20.33 -4.77
CA LEU A 74 -15.23 19.12 -4.35
C LEU A 74 -15.90 18.42 -5.54
N LEU A 75 -16.60 19.17 -6.40
CA LEU A 75 -17.21 18.63 -7.62
C LEU A 75 -16.16 18.13 -8.63
N PHE A 76 -14.99 18.77 -8.71
CA PHE A 76 -13.87 18.31 -9.53
C PHE A 76 -13.34 16.94 -9.08
N PHE A 77 -13.17 16.74 -7.76
CA PHE A 77 -12.66 15.50 -7.17
C PHE A 77 -13.72 14.43 -6.94
N LEU A 78 -15.01 14.76 -6.97
CA LEU A 78 -16.10 13.82 -6.76
C LEU A 78 -16.00 12.55 -7.65
N PRO A 79 -15.83 12.62 -8.99
CA PRO A 79 -15.61 11.42 -9.81
C PRO A 79 -14.40 10.60 -9.36
N PHE A 80 -13.31 11.27 -9.00
CA PHE A 80 -12.09 10.61 -8.55
C PHE A 80 -12.28 9.89 -7.21
N ALA A 81 -12.96 10.52 -6.24
CA ALA A 81 -13.28 9.92 -4.95
C ALA A 81 -14.23 8.72 -5.10
N ILE A 82 -15.26 8.83 -5.94
CA ILE A 82 -16.14 7.71 -6.29
C ILE A 82 -15.33 6.58 -6.93
N GLY A 83 -14.47 6.91 -7.90
CA GLY A 83 -13.57 5.95 -8.52
C GLY A 83 -12.68 5.24 -7.52
N ALA A 84 -12.06 5.97 -6.58
CA ALA A 84 -11.22 5.40 -5.54
C ALA A 84 -11.99 4.43 -4.64
N ALA A 85 -13.20 4.79 -4.21
CA ALA A 85 -14.07 3.89 -3.44
C ALA A 85 -14.42 2.61 -4.23
N ILE A 86 -14.77 2.75 -5.52
CA ILE A 86 -15.02 1.61 -6.41
C ILE A 86 -13.76 0.73 -6.52
N GLY A 87 -12.59 1.31 -6.73
CA GLY A 87 -11.33 0.58 -6.83
C GLY A 87 -11.00 -0.21 -5.57
N ILE A 88 -11.21 0.40 -4.39
CA ILE A 88 -11.03 -0.26 -3.09
C ILE A 88 -11.98 -1.45 -2.96
N VAL A 89 -13.28 -1.26 -3.22
CA VAL A 89 -14.29 -2.34 -3.11
C VAL A 89 -14.03 -3.45 -4.12
N LEU A 90 -13.72 -3.11 -5.39
CA LEU A 90 -13.40 -4.09 -6.42
C LEU A 90 -12.21 -4.96 -6.02
N PHE A 91 -11.15 -4.35 -5.51
CA PHE A 91 -9.99 -5.11 -5.07
C PHE A 91 -10.26 -5.90 -3.78
N ALA A 92 -11.07 -5.37 -2.86
CA ALA A 92 -11.50 -6.09 -1.67
C ALA A 92 -12.26 -7.39 -2.02
N VAL A 93 -13.13 -7.37 -3.04
CA VAL A 93 -13.77 -8.58 -3.59
C VAL A 93 -12.75 -9.58 -4.11
N VAL A 94 -11.70 -9.11 -4.82
CA VAL A 94 -10.64 -9.98 -5.34
C VAL A 94 -9.88 -10.62 -4.18
N VAL A 95 -9.53 -9.85 -3.15
CA VAL A 95 -8.82 -10.33 -1.96
C VAL A 95 -9.66 -11.37 -1.21
N GLU A 96 -10.92 -11.11 -0.92
CA GLU A 96 -11.80 -12.04 -0.19
C GLU A 96 -11.89 -13.40 -0.90
N LYS A 97 -12.18 -13.39 -2.21
CA LYS A 97 -12.22 -14.63 -3.01
C LYS A 97 -10.87 -15.34 -3.08
N ALA A 98 -9.78 -14.57 -3.16
CA ALA A 98 -8.43 -15.09 -3.21
C ALA A 98 -8.04 -15.77 -1.89
N PHE A 99 -8.34 -15.15 -0.75
CA PHE A 99 -8.04 -15.70 0.57
C PHE A 99 -8.96 -16.86 0.93
N GLY A 100 -10.22 -16.86 0.49
CA GLY A 100 -11.14 -17.97 0.75
C GLY A 100 -10.73 -19.31 0.12
N LYS A 101 -9.99 -19.30 -0.99
CA LYS A 101 -9.60 -20.54 -1.72
C LYS A 101 -8.09 -20.76 -1.85
N TYR A 102 -7.30 -19.69 -1.94
CA TYR A 102 -5.87 -19.73 -2.27
C TYR A 102 -5.04 -18.87 -1.30
N ALA A 103 -5.40 -18.87 -0.01
CA ALA A 103 -4.77 -18.05 1.03
C ALA A 103 -3.23 -18.13 0.99
N ALA A 104 -2.64 -19.33 1.03
CA ALA A 104 -1.19 -19.47 1.04
C ALA A 104 -0.51 -18.95 -0.22
N GLN A 105 -1.12 -19.15 -1.39
CA GLN A 105 -0.57 -18.67 -2.66
C GLN A 105 -0.58 -17.14 -2.69
N PHE A 106 -1.67 -16.50 -2.24
CA PHE A 106 -1.76 -15.04 -2.17
C PHE A 106 -0.91 -14.43 -1.05
N VAL A 107 -0.72 -15.15 0.05
CA VAL A 107 0.26 -14.78 1.07
C VAL A 107 1.68 -14.82 0.46
N CYS A 108 2.01 -15.82 -0.36
CA CYS A 108 3.27 -15.83 -1.12
C CYS A 108 3.37 -14.67 -2.12
N LEU A 109 2.27 -14.30 -2.81
CA LEU A 109 2.23 -13.09 -3.64
C LEU A 109 2.64 -11.85 -2.85
N PHE A 110 2.06 -11.69 -1.65
CA PHE A 110 2.29 -10.52 -0.80
C PHE A 110 3.69 -10.49 -0.20
N VAL A 111 4.22 -11.64 0.22
CA VAL A 111 5.63 -11.76 0.62
C VAL A 111 6.55 -11.47 -0.57
N GLY A 112 6.14 -11.83 -1.79
CA GLY A 112 6.78 -11.41 -3.03
C GLY A 112 6.79 -9.88 -3.19
N PHE A 113 5.65 -9.21 -2.98
CA PHE A 113 5.61 -7.73 -3.01
C PHE A 113 6.59 -7.10 -2.02
N VAL A 114 6.70 -7.67 -0.81
CA VAL A 114 7.69 -7.23 0.19
C VAL A 114 9.12 -7.40 -0.34
N ALA A 115 9.45 -8.59 -0.84
CA ALA A 115 10.76 -8.88 -1.41
C ALA A 115 11.11 -7.94 -2.57
N GLY A 116 10.14 -7.60 -3.42
CA GLY A 116 10.31 -6.64 -4.52
C GLY A 116 10.60 -5.22 -4.04
N THR A 117 9.99 -4.76 -2.93
CA THR A 117 10.26 -3.44 -2.33
C THR A 117 11.54 -3.39 -1.50
N PHE A 118 12.10 -4.55 -1.10
CA PHE A 118 13.24 -4.65 -0.20
C PHE A 118 14.45 -3.81 -0.62
N PRO A 119 14.90 -3.79 -1.90
CA PRO A 119 16.05 -2.98 -2.30
C PRO A 119 15.86 -1.49 -2.06
N SER A 120 14.65 -0.97 -2.34
CA SER A 120 14.30 0.44 -2.12
C SER A 120 14.21 0.76 -0.62
N LEU A 121 13.63 -0.13 0.18
CA LEU A 121 13.59 0.01 1.64
C LEU A 121 15.00 0.02 2.24
N TYR A 122 15.86 -0.90 1.82
CA TYR A 122 17.25 -0.97 2.29
C TYR A 122 18.05 0.28 1.91
N ARG A 123 17.84 0.80 0.69
CA ARG A 123 18.44 2.06 0.24
C ARG A 123 17.95 3.25 1.06
N THR A 124 16.63 3.35 1.24
CA THR A 124 15.97 4.41 2.02
C THR A 124 16.45 4.42 3.47
N ALA A 125 16.61 3.23 4.08
CA ALA A 125 17.11 3.09 5.45
C ALA A 125 18.53 3.61 5.65
N GLY A 126 19.36 3.57 4.61
CA GLY A 126 20.74 4.05 4.65
C GLY A 126 20.96 5.46 4.09
N LYS A 127 19.89 6.19 3.75
CA LYS A 127 20.00 7.52 3.10
C LYS A 127 20.79 8.53 3.94
N GLU A 128 20.63 8.49 5.26
CA GLU A 128 21.34 9.34 6.23
C GLU A 128 22.57 8.65 6.86
N GLY A 129 23.12 7.64 6.15
CA GLY A 129 24.22 6.82 6.64
C GLY A 129 23.77 5.64 7.52
N ARG A 130 24.70 4.72 7.80
CA ARG A 130 24.45 3.52 8.62
C ARG A 130 25.50 3.41 9.72
N LYS A 131 25.06 3.25 10.96
CA LYS A 131 25.92 2.96 12.12
C LYS A 131 25.78 1.49 12.50
N SER A 132 26.77 0.91 13.18
CA SER A 132 26.68 -0.48 13.66
C SER A 132 25.48 -0.73 14.56
N ARG A 133 25.02 0.29 15.30
CA ARG A 133 23.79 0.22 16.12
C ARG A 133 22.53 0.01 15.28
N ASP A 134 22.48 0.50 14.05
CA ASP A 134 21.31 0.37 13.19
C ASP A 134 21.15 -1.07 12.68
N PHE A 135 22.25 -1.75 12.39
CA PHE A 135 22.25 -3.18 12.08
C PHE A 135 21.81 -4.02 13.28
N ILE A 136 22.22 -3.66 14.50
CA ILE A 136 21.75 -4.31 15.72
C ILE A 136 20.24 -4.13 15.86
N VAL A 137 19.72 -2.91 15.64
CA VAL A 137 18.28 -2.64 15.67
C VAL A 137 17.52 -3.47 14.63
N LEU A 138 18.05 -3.57 13.40
CA LEU A 138 17.47 -4.41 12.34
C LEU A 138 17.40 -5.88 12.77
N ILE A 139 18.51 -6.45 13.24
CA ILE A 139 18.57 -7.86 13.63
C ILE A 139 17.66 -8.13 14.84
N LEU A 140 17.70 -7.29 15.87
CA LEU A 140 16.87 -7.45 17.06
C LEU A 140 15.38 -7.33 16.75
N SER A 141 14.99 -6.39 15.90
CA SER A 141 13.58 -6.26 15.49
C SER A 141 13.12 -7.42 14.61
N ALA A 142 13.97 -7.90 13.69
CA ALA A 142 13.67 -9.08 12.85
C ALA A 142 13.53 -10.35 13.68
N VAL A 143 14.51 -10.65 14.54
CA VAL A 143 14.46 -11.83 15.42
C VAL A 143 13.33 -11.70 16.43
N GLY A 144 13.12 -10.51 16.99
CA GLY A 144 12.06 -10.23 17.96
C GLY A 144 10.67 -10.49 17.39
N ILE A 145 10.35 -9.92 16.23
CA ILE A 145 9.03 -10.17 15.62
C ILE A 145 8.88 -11.61 15.14
N PHE A 146 9.95 -12.20 14.60
CA PHE A 146 9.93 -13.59 14.14
C PHE A 146 9.65 -14.55 15.30
N ALA A 147 10.39 -14.41 16.40
CA ALA A 147 10.20 -15.20 17.61
C ALA A 147 8.82 -14.97 18.22
N LEU A 148 8.34 -13.71 18.26
CA LEU A 148 7.02 -13.38 18.76
C LEU A 148 5.91 -14.07 17.96
N MET A 149 5.97 -14.01 16.62
CA MET A 149 4.98 -14.64 15.76
C MET A 149 5.03 -16.18 15.85
N LEU A 150 6.21 -16.77 15.97
CA LEU A 150 6.33 -18.22 16.19
C LEU A 150 5.79 -18.66 17.56
N ALA A 151 6.16 -17.94 18.62
CA ALA A 151 5.77 -18.28 19.99
C ALA A 151 4.28 -18.00 20.27
N GLY A 152 3.75 -16.93 19.69
CA GLY A 152 2.32 -16.59 19.79
C GLY A 152 1.41 -17.50 18.99
N GLY A 153 1.95 -18.23 18.01
CA GLY A 153 1.15 -19.07 17.10
C GLY A 153 -0.06 -18.31 16.54
N LYS A 154 -1.20 -19.00 16.47
CA LYS A 154 -2.44 -18.41 15.94
C LYS A 154 -2.92 -17.17 16.70
N GLN A 155 -2.67 -17.04 18.01
CA GLN A 155 -3.20 -15.92 18.78
C GLN A 155 -2.60 -14.56 18.40
N LEU A 156 -1.34 -14.54 17.94
CA LEU A 156 -0.69 -13.30 17.50
C LEU A 156 -0.75 -13.10 15.98
N THR A 157 -0.97 -14.17 15.21
CA THR A 157 -1.09 -14.10 13.75
C THR A 157 -2.54 -14.01 13.25
N GLU A 158 -3.53 -14.27 14.10
CA GLU A 158 -4.97 -14.14 13.80
C GLU A 158 -5.65 -13.33 14.91
N VAL A 159 -5.48 -12.01 14.87
CA VAL A 159 -6.14 -11.12 15.84
C VAL A 159 -7.65 -11.15 15.63
N ASP A 160 -8.41 -11.29 16.72
CA ASP A 160 -9.86 -11.24 16.67
C ASP A 160 -10.38 -9.84 16.31
N PRO A 161 -11.30 -9.72 15.33
CA PRO A 161 -11.91 -8.46 14.97
C PRO A 161 -12.70 -7.87 16.13
N ASN A 162 -12.36 -6.65 16.52
CA ASN A 162 -13.11 -5.84 17.46
C ASN A 162 -12.82 -4.36 17.17
N ILE A 163 -13.57 -3.46 17.81
CA ILE A 163 -13.43 -2.02 17.58
C ILE A 163 -11.99 -1.56 17.81
N LEU A 164 -11.30 -2.09 18.83
CA LEU A 164 -9.93 -1.70 19.14
C LEU A 164 -8.92 -2.20 18.10
N SER A 165 -9.07 -3.44 17.62
CA SER A 165 -8.20 -3.98 16.56
C SER A 165 -8.42 -3.25 15.23
N TRP A 166 -9.65 -2.81 14.92
CA TRP A 166 -9.91 -1.94 13.76
C TRP A 166 -9.36 -0.53 13.91
N LEU A 167 -9.49 0.09 15.09
CA LEU A 167 -8.85 1.39 15.39
C LEU A 167 -7.32 1.28 15.25
N ALA A 168 -6.71 0.24 15.80
CA ALA A 168 -5.28 -0.02 15.67
C ALA A 168 -4.85 -0.27 14.22
N SER A 169 -5.65 -1.01 13.46
CA SER A 169 -5.45 -1.22 12.02
C SER A 169 -5.48 0.11 11.26
N GLY A 170 -6.45 0.97 11.57
CA GLY A 170 -6.55 2.31 11.02
C GLY A 170 -5.34 3.18 11.37
N LEU A 171 -4.90 3.14 12.63
CA LEU A 171 -3.70 3.86 13.07
C LEU A 171 -2.46 3.41 12.29
N LEU A 172 -2.26 2.09 12.12
CA LEU A 172 -1.18 1.53 11.31
C LEU A 172 -1.26 1.96 9.84
N MET A 173 -2.46 1.98 9.26
CA MET A 173 -2.69 2.50 7.91
C MET A 173 -2.30 3.98 7.79
N GLY A 174 -2.65 4.80 8.78
CA GLY A 174 -2.26 6.20 8.83
C GLY A 174 -0.74 6.39 8.94
N LEU A 175 -0.05 5.50 9.68
CA LEU A 175 1.41 5.54 9.79
C LEU A 175 2.10 5.29 8.44
N GLY A 176 1.59 4.40 7.58
CA GLY A 176 2.18 4.21 6.25
C GLY A 176 1.97 5.36 5.27
N LEU A 177 1.00 6.23 5.52
CA LEU A 177 0.93 7.50 4.80
C LEU A 177 2.06 8.44 5.22
N ILE A 178 2.39 8.48 6.51
CA ILE A 178 3.37 9.39 7.09
C ILE A 178 4.80 8.90 6.84
N VAL A 179 5.03 7.58 6.88
CA VAL A 179 6.35 6.97 6.78
C VAL A 179 6.57 6.43 5.37
N PRO A 180 7.43 7.07 4.55
CA PRO A 180 7.74 6.60 3.22
C PRO A 180 8.21 5.14 3.22
N GLY A 181 7.67 4.34 2.30
CA GLY A 181 8.05 2.93 2.14
C GLY A 181 7.42 1.96 3.15
N LEU A 182 6.80 2.41 4.24
CA LEU A 182 6.03 1.51 5.12
C LEU A 182 4.74 1.12 4.39
N SER A 183 4.55 -0.18 4.11
CA SER A 183 3.31 -0.75 3.55
C SER A 183 2.42 -1.26 4.69
N PRO A 184 1.39 -0.54 5.15
CA PRO A 184 0.57 -0.95 6.28
C PRO A 184 -0.21 -2.24 6.02
N SER A 185 -0.58 -2.48 4.76
CA SER A 185 -1.26 -3.70 4.33
C SER A 185 -0.45 -4.94 4.70
N ASN A 186 0.89 -4.87 4.68
CA ASN A 186 1.75 -5.97 5.11
C ASN A 186 1.50 -6.32 6.58
N PHE A 187 1.43 -5.33 7.47
CA PHE A 187 1.15 -5.57 8.89
C PHE A 187 -0.23 -6.16 9.13
N LEU A 188 -1.26 -5.70 8.40
CA LEU A 188 -2.60 -6.27 8.51
C LEU A 188 -2.65 -7.74 8.06
N ILE A 189 -1.85 -8.12 7.07
CA ILE A 189 -1.71 -9.52 6.66
C ILE A 189 -1.09 -10.34 7.79
N TYR A 190 -0.07 -9.79 8.47
CA TYR A 190 0.65 -10.49 9.54
C TYR A 190 -0.23 -10.77 10.75
N PHE A 191 -1.19 -9.88 11.02
CA PHE A 191 -2.16 -10.03 12.11
C PHE A 191 -3.44 -10.78 11.68
N GLY A 192 -3.53 -11.27 10.44
CA GLY A 192 -4.74 -11.95 9.94
C GLY A 192 -5.97 -11.03 9.94
N MET A 193 -5.74 -9.74 9.77
CA MET A 193 -6.76 -8.69 9.75
C MET A 193 -7.06 -8.20 8.33
N TYR A 194 -6.18 -8.49 7.36
CA TYR A 194 -6.30 -7.96 6.00
C TYR A 194 -7.46 -8.56 5.20
N ASP A 195 -7.62 -9.88 5.22
CA ASP A 195 -8.76 -10.57 4.59
C ASP A 195 -10.07 -10.17 5.26
N LYS A 196 -10.09 -10.11 6.61
CA LYS A 196 -11.25 -9.65 7.39
C LYS A 196 -11.61 -8.20 7.06
N MET A 197 -10.62 -7.34 6.86
CA MET A 197 -10.81 -5.95 6.42
C MET A 197 -11.42 -5.92 5.01
N ALA A 198 -10.89 -6.73 4.09
CA ALA A 198 -11.40 -6.81 2.72
C ALA A 198 -12.86 -7.29 2.70
N THR A 199 -13.20 -8.30 3.49
CA THR A 199 -14.59 -8.77 3.66
C THR A 199 -15.49 -7.67 4.21
N GLY A 200 -15.09 -6.98 5.28
CA GLY A 200 -15.85 -5.88 5.85
C GLY A 200 -16.07 -4.71 4.87
N ILE A 201 -15.05 -4.37 4.08
CA ILE A 201 -15.17 -3.36 3.02
C ILE A 201 -16.13 -3.81 1.92
N LYS A 202 -16.02 -5.08 1.47
CA LYS A 202 -16.89 -5.66 0.43
C LYS A 202 -18.36 -5.64 0.86
N ASP A 203 -18.62 -5.99 2.11
CA ASP A 203 -19.98 -6.10 2.66
C ASP A 203 -20.53 -4.76 3.18
N PHE A 204 -19.77 -3.67 3.01
CA PHE A 204 -20.10 -2.35 3.55
C PHE A 204 -20.39 -2.40 5.06
N ASP A 205 -19.65 -3.24 5.79
CA ASP A 205 -19.75 -3.35 7.23
C ASP A 205 -19.16 -2.10 7.90
N PHE A 206 -20.05 -1.22 8.34
CA PHE A 206 -19.69 0.01 9.01
C PHE A 206 -19.03 -0.23 10.38
N ALA A 207 -19.18 -1.40 11.00
CA ALA A 207 -18.46 -1.76 12.21
C ALA A 207 -16.97 -2.03 11.95
N VAL A 208 -16.58 -2.30 10.69
CA VAL A 208 -15.19 -2.38 10.23
C VAL A 208 -14.73 -1.03 9.70
N ILE A 209 -15.50 -0.43 8.78
CA ILE A 209 -15.09 0.77 8.03
C ILE A 209 -14.95 2.00 8.95
N ILE A 210 -15.92 2.25 9.84
CA ILE A 210 -15.91 3.45 10.67
C ILE A 210 -14.71 3.46 11.62
N PRO A 211 -14.45 2.42 12.43
CA PRO A 211 -13.28 2.42 13.31
C PRO A 211 -11.96 2.47 12.54
N LEU A 212 -11.87 1.84 11.36
CA LEU A 212 -10.69 1.91 10.51
C LEU A 212 -10.40 3.36 10.05
N ILE A 213 -11.42 4.07 9.55
CA ILE A 213 -11.30 5.48 9.13
C ILE A 213 -10.97 6.38 10.33
N VAL A 214 -11.62 6.16 11.47
CA VAL A 214 -11.34 6.94 12.70
C VAL A 214 -9.90 6.73 13.15
N GLY A 215 -9.41 5.49 13.20
CA GLY A 215 -8.02 5.19 13.54
C GLY A 215 -7.04 5.86 12.57
N PHE A 216 -7.32 5.80 11.27
CA PHE A 216 -6.51 6.46 10.25
C PHE A 216 -6.46 7.98 10.46
N ALA A 217 -7.61 8.62 10.64
CA ALA A 217 -7.70 10.06 10.85
C ALA A 217 -6.99 10.49 12.15
N LEU A 218 -7.17 9.73 13.24
CA LEU A 218 -6.48 9.99 14.51
C LEU A 218 -4.96 9.91 14.35
N CYS A 219 -4.43 8.95 13.58
CA CYS A 219 -3.00 8.87 13.30
C CYS A 219 -2.51 10.12 12.56
N VAL A 220 -3.21 10.53 11.51
CA VAL A 220 -2.82 11.69 10.71
C VAL A 220 -2.88 12.99 11.53
N ILE A 221 -3.85 13.14 12.43
CA ILE A 221 -4.00 14.36 13.23
C ILE A 221 -3.04 14.40 14.42
N LEU A 222 -3.00 13.32 15.22
CA LEU A 222 -2.29 13.30 16.49
C LEU A 222 -0.82 12.90 16.32
N PHE A 223 -0.55 11.92 15.46
CA PHE A 223 0.76 11.29 15.36
C PHE A 223 1.60 11.80 14.21
N SER A 224 1.06 12.56 13.24
CA SER A 224 1.85 13.10 12.13
C SER A 224 3.06 13.91 12.58
N LYS A 225 2.88 14.84 13.53
CA LYS A 225 3.98 15.67 14.05
C LYS A 225 4.99 14.86 14.85
N LEU A 226 4.53 13.95 15.72
CA LEU A 226 5.41 13.12 16.54
C LEU A 226 6.20 12.14 15.66
N ALA A 227 5.53 11.44 14.75
CA ALA A 227 6.15 10.54 13.80
C ALA A 227 7.17 11.31 12.94
N ALA A 228 6.78 12.42 12.31
CA ALA A 228 7.70 13.25 11.53
C ALA A 228 8.94 13.67 12.35
N HIS A 229 8.75 14.06 13.62
CA HIS A 229 9.87 14.40 14.51
C HIS A 229 10.79 13.21 14.79
N LEU A 230 10.23 12.04 15.10
CA LEU A 230 11.00 10.82 15.37
C LEU A 230 11.76 10.34 14.14
N PHE A 231 11.13 10.32 12.96
CA PHE A 231 11.77 9.94 11.71
C PHE A 231 12.84 10.93 11.27
N LYS A 232 12.70 12.23 11.59
CA LYS A 232 13.77 13.21 11.34
C LYS A 232 14.96 13.04 12.28
N LYS A 233 14.71 12.80 13.57
CA LYS A 233 15.77 12.72 14.59
C LYS A 233 16.49 11.36 14.62
N TYR A 234 15.75 10.27 14.39
CA TYR A 234 16.24 8.89 14.48
C TYR A 234 16.12 8.15 13.14
N TYR A 235 16.26 8.86 12.03
CA TYR A 235 16.04 8.37 10.66
C TYR A 235 16.59 6.95 10.44
N SER A 236 17.91 6.76 10.54
CA SER A 236 18.53 5.46 10.25
C SER A 236 17.97 4.36 11.15
N GLY A 237 17.90 4.58 12.47
CA GLY A 237 17.41 3.59 13.42
C GLY A 237 15.96 3.19 13.17
N MET A 238 15.07 4.15 12.86
CA MET A 238 13.65 3.90 12.61
C MET A 238 13.43 3.08 11.33
N TYR A 239 14.14 3.42 10.24
CA TYR A 239 14.00 2.66 8.99
C TYR A 239 14.63 1.26 9.09
N HIS A 240 15.75 1.10 9.80
CA HIS A 240 16.33 -0.23 10.05
C HIS A 240 15.44 -1.07 10.98
N PHE A 241 14.76 -0.46 11.94
CA PHE A 241 13.73 -1.11 12.75
C PHE A 241 12.57 -1.61 11.91
N ILE A 242 11.98 -0.75 11.06
CA ILE A 242 10.90 -1.16 10.15
C ILE A 242 11.37 -2.26 9.21
N LEU A 243 12.56 -2.11 8.63
CA LEU A 243 13.12 -3.12 7.73
C LEU A 243 13.29 -4.47 8.44
N GLY A 244 13.78 -4.46 9.68
CA GLY A 244 13.87 -5.66 10.50
C GLY A 244 12.50 -6.28 10.77
N LEU A 245 11.51 -5.48 11.18
CA LEU A 245 10.13 -5.94 11.35
C LEU A 245 9.58 -6.60 10.08
N VAL A 246 9.78 -5.98 8.93
CA VAL A 246 9.31 -6.48 7.63
C VAL A 246 10.00 -7.80 7.25
N ILE A 247 11.32 -7.92 7.44
CA ILE A 247 12.06 -9.18 7.19
C ILE A 247 11.56 -10.27 8.12
N GLY A 248 11.56 -10.02 9.43
CA GLY A 248 11.24 -11.02 10.45
C GLY A 248 9.81 -11.54 10.31
N SER A 249 8.84 -10.64 10.10
CA SER A 249 7.43 -11.02 9.90
C SER A 249 7.22 -11.79 8.59
N SER A 250 7.85 -11.36 7.49
CA SER A 250 7.77 -12.06 6.20
C SER A 250 8.32 -13.48 6.27
N LEU A 251 9.39 -13.70 7.05
CA LEU A 251 9.94 -15.03 7.30
C LEU A 251 9.01 -15.86 8.20
N ALA A 252 8.42 -15.26 9.24
CA ALA A 252 7.55 -15.95 10.19
C ALA A 252 6.22 -16.39 9.56
N ILE A 253 5.73 -15.70 8.54
CA ILE A 253 4.52 -16.07 7.78
C ILE A 253 4.62 -17.46 7.14
N PHE A 254 5.80 -17.87 6.69
CA PHE A 254 5.96 -19.17 6.04
C PHE A 254 5.55 -20.32 6.96
N PRO A 255 6.14 -20.48 8.16
CA PRO A 255 5.73 -21.54 9.09
C PRO A 255 4.35 -21.31 9.70
N THR A 256 3.89 -20.06 9.88
CA THR A 256 2.63 -19.78 10.59
C THR A 256 1.39 -19.82 9.70
N VAL A 257 1.51 -19.48 8.42
CA VAL A 257 0.37 -19.36 7.48
C VAL A 257 0.55 -20.23 6.25
N VAL A 258 1.73 -20.22 5.64
CA VAL A 258 1.96 -20.94 4.37
C VAL A 258 2.01 -22.46 4.60
N MET A 259 2.82 -22.95 5.54
CA MET A 259 2.97 -24.38 5.81
C MET A 259 1.67 -25.07 6.24
N PRO A 260 0.84 -24.51 7.14
CA PRO A 260 -0.45 -25.12 7.50
C PRO A 260 -1.43 -25.26 6.33
N ALA A 261 -1.31 -24.45 5.28
CA ALA A 261 -2.17 -24.55 4.09
C ALA A 261 -1.84 -25.74 3.18
N PHE A 262 -0.70 -26.41 3.39
CA PHE A 262 -0.34 -27.64 2.67
C PHE A 262 -0.85 -28.92 3.36
N GLN A 263 -1.67 -28.79 4.41
CA GLN A 263 -2.35 -29.93 5.01
C GLN A 263 -3.35 -30.55 4.01
N PRO A 264 -3.56 -31.89 4.03
CA PRO A 264 -4.41 -32.59 3.05
C PRO A 264 -5.82 -31.99 2.91
N ASP A 265 -6.43 -31.59 4.03
CA ASP A 265 -7.77 -31.02 4.04
C ASP A 265 -7.83 -29.69 3.28
N GLN A 266 -6.84 -28.82 3.46
CA GLN A 266 -6.78 -27.51 2.81
C GLN A 266 -6.46 -27.63 1.31
N LEU A 267 -5.58 -28.57 0.95
CA LEU A 267 -5.26 -28.88 -0.45
C LEU A 267 -6.49 -29.40 -1.21
N SER A 268 -7.34 -30.19 -0.54
CA SER A 268 -8.59 -30.70 -1.13
C SER A 268 -9.59 -29.59 -1.43
N VAL A 269 -9.74 -28.61 -0.52
CA VAL A 269 -10.59 -27.42 -0.71
C VAL A 269 -10.08 -26.55 -1.86
N ALA A 270 -8.75 -26.38 -1.96
CA ALA A 270 -8.14 -25.63 -3.06
C ALA A 270 -8.22 -26.36 -4.41
N GLY A 271 -8.43 -27.69 -4.40
CA GLY A 271 -8.39 -28.54 -5.58
C GLY A 271 -6.98 -28.66 -6.18
N LEU A 272 -5.95 -28.61 -5.34
CA LEU A 272 -4.55 -28.60 -5.76
C LEU A 272 -3.80 -29.83 -5.21
N SER A 273 -2.90 -30.39 -6.00
CA SER A 273 -1.88 -31.32 -5.49
C SER A 273 -0.82 -30.54 -4.71
N THR A 274 -0.08 -31.20 -3.81
CA THR A 274 1.02 -30.55 -3.06
C THR A 274 2.03 -29.88 -4.00
N ALA A 275 2.43 -30.58 -5.07
CA ALA A 275 3.34 -30.05 -6.08
C ALA A 275 2.74 -28.86 -6.84
N GLY A 276 1.45 -28.93 -7.22
CA GLY A 276 0.74 -27.84 -7.87
C GLY A 276 0.62 -26.60 -6.98
N ALA A 277 0.31 -26.80 -5.69
CA ALA A 277 0.23 -25.72 -4.71
C ALA A 277 1.59 -25.04 -4.48
N LEU A 278 2.68 -25.81 -4.42
CA LEU A 278 4.04 -25.27 -4.29
C LEU A 278 4.45 -24.46 -5.52
N LEU A 279 4.20 -24.99 -6.71
CA LEU A 279 4.49 -24.29 -7.96
C LEU A 279 3.68 -22.99 -8.04
N PHE A 280 2.41 -23.01 -7.66
CA PHE A 280 1.56 -21.82 -7.67
C PHE A 280 2.05 -20.77 -6.65
N CYS A 281 2.43 -21.17 -5.45
CA CYS A 281 3.07 -20.28 -4.47
C CYS A 281 4.33 -19.63 -5.03
N LEU A 282 5.21 -20.42 -5.67
CA LEU A 282 6.44 -19.93 -6.27
C LEU A 282 6.16 -18.93 -7.40
N VAL A 283 5.22 -19.24 -8.30
CA VAL A 283 4.81 -18.35 -9.39
C VAL A 283 4.29 -17.03 -8.86
N LEU A 284 3.42 -17.05 -7.86
CA LEU A 284 2.88 -15.83 -7.27
C LEU A 284 3.94 -15.04 -6.50
N PHE A 285 4.83 -15.71 -5.77
CA PHE A 285 5.95 -15.03 -5.10
C PHE A 285 6.86 -14.31 -6.11
N VAL A 286 7.23 -14.98 -7.21
CA VAL A 286 8.05 -14.38 -8.27
C VAL A 286 7.30 -13.24 -8.97
N ALA A 287 6.03 -13.45 -9.32
CA ALA A 287 5.20 -12.41 -9.95
C ALA A 287 5.08 -11.17 -9.06
N GLY A 288 4.82 -11.36 -7.76
CA GLY A 288 4.78 -10.27 -6.78
C GLY A 288 6.11 -9.54 -6.66
N THR A 289 7.21 -10.29 -6.57
CA THR A 289 8.57 -9.71 -6.50
C THR A 289 8.87 -8.84 -7.71
N ILE A 290 8.61 -9.36 -8.92
CA ILE A 290 8.86 -8.63 -10.17
C ILE A 290 7.96 -7.39 -10.26
N ALA A 291 6.66 -7.55 -10.02
CA ALA A 291 5.69 -6.45 -10.11
C ALA A 291 6.03 -5.31 -9.15
N SER A 292 6.31 -5.63 -7.89
CA SER A 292 6.68 -4.64 -6.87
C SER A 292 8.04 -4.01 -7.14
N TYR A 293 9.04 -4.77 -7.59
CA TYR A 293 10.35 -4.23 -7.95
C TYR A 293 10.26 -3.24 -9.12
N LEU A 294 9.51 -3.59 -10.17
CA LEU A 294 9.26 -2.70 -11.31
C LEU A 294 8.51 -1.43 -10.89
N PHE A 295 7.52 -1.58 -10.01
CA PHE A 295 6.78 -0.45 -9.46
C PHE A 295 7.67 0.45 -8.59
N SER A 296 8.55 -0.12 -7.77
CA SER A 296 9.48 0.64 -6.95
C SER A 296 10.46 1.46 -7.81
N LYS A 297 10.94 0.91 -8.94
CA LYS A 297 11.71 1.68 -9.93
C LYS A 297 10.89 2.80 -10.58
N LEU A 298 9.59 2.61 -10.74
CA LEU A 298 8.70 3.64 -11.24
C LEU A 298 8.50 4.74 -10.21
N GLU A 299 8.33 4.40 -8.93
CA GLU A 299 8.25 5.35 -7.81
C GLU A 299 9.50 6.25 -7.73
N GLU A 300 10.70 5.69 -7.94
CA GLU A 300 11.94 6.49 -7.98
C GLU A 300 11.92 7.58 -9.08
N LYS A 301 11.16 7.39 -10.17
CA LYS A 301 11.00 8.39 -11.25
C LYS A 301 9.93 9.43 -10.96
N TYR A 302 8.97 9.12 -10.08
CA TYR A 302 7.84 9.97 -9.72
C TYR A 302 7.79 10.16 -8.20
N PRO A 303 8.81 10.80 -7.60
CA PRO A 303 8.86 11.00 -6.17
C PRO A 303 7.67 11.86 -5.72
N ARG A 304 7.08 11.49 -4.58
CA ARG A 304 6.11 12.33 -3.89
C ARG A 304 6.83 13.53 -3.28
N GLU A 305 6.23 14.72 -3.32
CA GLU A 305 6.66 15.80 -2.43
C GLU A 305 6.42 15.34 -0.98
N GLU A 306 7.42 15.49 -0.12
CA GLU A 306 7.26 15.20 1.30
C GLU A 306 6.23 16.18 1.87
N ILE A 307 5.16 15.67 2.49
CA ILE A 307 4.01 16.47 2.95
C ILE A 307 4.37 17.33 4.18
N PHE A 308 5.63 17.31 4.64
CA PHE A 308 6.11 18.02 5.83
C PHE A 308 7.57 18.45 5.74
#